data_AF-A0A969AQL1-F1
#
_entry.id   AF-A0A969AQL1-F1
#
_cell.length_a   1.000
_cell.length_b   1.000
_cell.length_c   1.000
_cell.angle_alpha   90.00
_cell.angle_beta   90.00
_cell.angle_gamma   90.00
#
_symmetry.space_group_name_H-M   'P 1'
#
loop_
_entity.id
_entity.type
_entity.pdbx_description
1 polymer ?
#
loop_
_entity_poly.entity_id
_entity_poly.type
_entity_poly.pdbx_seq_one_letter_code
_entity_poly.pdbx_strand_id
1 'polypeptide(L)' 'MLHKPEASNQLALTLEQFVAAAEAFLQNHYLFGSCSEDISKILRDIENLRLDIDTEQLEQEFELVQEKKDLMADFCIKF' A
#
# COMPACT_ATOMS: atom_id res chain seq x y z
N MET A 1 -6.91 -5.59 -22.80
CA MET A 1 -7.82 -4.92 -21.85
C MET A 1 -6.98 -4.43 -20.68
N LEU A 2 -7.31 -3.25 -20.16
CA LEU A 2 -6.51 -2.38 -19.28
C LEU A 2 -5.83 -3.13 -18.12
N HIS A 3 -4.50 -3.08 -18.04
CA HIS A 3 -3.73 -3.42 -16.85
C HIS A 3 -3.87 -2.24 -15.88
N LYS A 4 -4.90 -2.23 -15.03
CA LYS A 4 -5.02 -1.26 -13.94
C LYS A 4 -3.85 -1.55 -12.97
N PRO A 5 -3.16 -0.54 -12.42
CA PRO A 5 -2.12 -0.79 -11.43
C PRO A 5 -2.73 -1.62 -10.29
N GLU A 6 -2.11 -2.76 -9.98
CA GLU A 6 -2.55 -3.72 -8.96
C GLU A 6 -2.85 -2.96 -7.66
N ALA A 7 -4.08 -3.04 -7.16
CA ALA A 7 -4.50 -2.32 -5.96
C ALA A 7 -3.54 -2.61 -4.77
N SER A 8 -2.97 -3.82 -4.75
CA SER A 8 -1.92 -4.23 -3.81
C SER A 8 -0.64 -3.39 -3.90
N ASN A 9 -0.15 -3.07 -5.10
CA ASN A 9 1.07 -2.25 -5.25
C ASN A 9 0.82 -0.80 -4.86
N GLN A 10 -0.38 -0.29 -5.15
CA GLN A 10 -0.77 1.05 -4.75
C GLN A 10 -0.90 1.16 -3.23
N LEU A 11 -1.48 0.15 -2.59
CA LEU A 11 -1.51 0.04 -1.13
C LEU A 11 -0.10 -0.01 -0.52
N ALA A 12 0.78 -0.85 -1.06
CA ALA A 12 2.16 -0.96 -0.58
C ALA A 12 2.89 0.39 -0.67
N LEU A 13 2.78 1.09 -1.80
CA LEU A 13 3.39 2.40 -2.01
C LEU A 13 2.84 3.46 -1.06
N THR A 14 1.52 3.49 -0.83
CA THR A 14 0.90 4.42 0.13
C THR A 14 1.40 4.19 1.54
N LEU A 15 1.57 2.92 1.96
CA LEU A 15 2.13 2.59 3.27
C LEU A 15 3.60 3.00 3.37
N GLU A 16 4.41 2.72 2.35
CA GLU A 16 5.84 3.11 2.34
C GLU A 16 6.02 4.63 2.50
N GLN A 17 5.23 5.42 1.77
CA GLN A 17 5.29 6.88 1.83
C GLN A 17 4.89 7.41 3.22
N PHE A 18 3.85 6.83 3.82
CA PHE A 18 3.40 7.22 5.15
C PHE A 18 4.43 6.85 6.24
N VAL A 19 4.98 5.64 6.19
CA VAL A 19 6.02 5.20 7.14
C VAL A 19 7.23 6.12 7.06
N ALA A 20 7.70 6.47 5.86
CA ALA A 20 8.81 7.41 5.71
C ALA A 20 8.51 8.80 6.30
N ALA A 21 7.29 9.31 6.12
CA ALA A 21 6.86 10.59 6.70
C ALA A 21 6.79 10.53 8.24
N ALA A 22 6.26 9.44 8.79
CA ALA A 22 6.18 9.20 10.23
C ALA A 22 7.57 9.07 10.86
N GLU A 23 8.49 8.33 10.23
CA GLU A 23 9.87 8.21 10.68
C GLU A 23 10.59 9.56 10.70
N ALA A 24 10.45 10.36 9.64
CA ALA A 24 11.04 11.70 9.58
C ALA A 24 10.48 12.62 10.67
N PHE A 25 9.17 12.58 10.93
CA PHE A 25 8.56 13.32 12.03
C PHE A 25 9.14 12.91 13.39
N LEU A 26 9.20 11.60 13.68
CA LEU A 26 9.70 11.08 14.96
C LEU A 26 11.17 11.45 15.18
N GLN A 27 12.02 11.32 14.16
CA GLN A 27 13.43 11.70 14.25
C GLN A 27 13.59 13.18 14.58
N ASN A 28 12.87 14.06 13.87
CA ASN A 28 12.90 15.49 14.15
C ASN A 28 12.37 15.81 15.56
N HIS A 29 11.27 15.18 15.97
CA HIS A 29 10.69 15.36 17.29
C HIS A 29 11.67 15.00 18.42
N TYR A 30 12.37 13.87 18.30
CA TYR A 30 13.31 13.44 19.33
C TYR A 30 14.62 14.22 19.35
N LEU A 31 15.05 14.77 18.21
CA LEU A 31 16.29 15.54 18.12
C LEU A 31 16.12 17.02 18.49
N PHE A 32 15.01 17.64 18.08
CA PHE A 32 14.84 19.09 18.15
C PHE A 32 13.51 19.53 18.79
N GLY A 33 12.63 18.58 19.14
CA GLY A 33 11.23 18.86 19.43
C GLY A 33 10.43 19.12 18.14
N SER A 34 9.10 19.17 18.25
CA SER A 34 8.22 19.52 17.14
C SER A 34 7.52 20.83 17.41
N CYS A 35 7.41 21.67 16.37
CA CYS A 35 6.58 22.86 16.41
C CYS A 35 5.14 22.56 15.96
N SER A 36 4.25 23.55 16.09
CA SER A 36 2.84 23.42 15.69
C SER A 36 2.68 23.03 14.21
N GLU A 37 3.60 23.45 13.34
CA GLU A 37 3.57 23.14 11.91
C GLU A 37 3.93 21.68 11.66
N ASP A 38 4.94 21.13 12.35
CA ASP A 38 5.31 19.72 12.27
C ASP A 38 4.16 18.81 12.72
N ILE A 39 3.51 19.17 13.83
CA ILE A 39 2.34 18.47 14.37
C ILE A 39 1.17 18.53 13.38
N SER A 40 0.89 19.72 12.82
CA SER A 40 -0.20 19.88 11.85
C SER A 40 0.05 19.09 10.57
N LYS A 41 1.32 19.00 10.13
CA LYS A 41 1.72 18.25 8.95
C LYS A 41 1.51 16.75 9.15
N ILE A 42 2.00 16.17 10.25
CA ILE A 42 1.82 14.73 10.50
C ILE A 42 0.34 14.37 10.72
N LEU A 43 -0.45 15.23 11.37
CA LEU A 43 -1.89 15.03 11.50
C LEU A 43 -2.59 15.00 10.14
N ARG A 44 -2.18 15.87 9.21
CA ARG A 44 -2.69 15.88 7.85
C ARG A 44 -2.24 14.66 7.06
N ASP A 45 -1.02 14.19 7.23
CA ASP A 45 -0.53 12.95 6.59
C ASP A 45 -1.29 11.72 7.12
N ILE A 46 -1.70 11.71 8.40
CA ILE A 46 -2.59 10.69 8.99
C ILE A 46 -4.00 10.78 8.40
N GLU A 47 -4.58 11.98 8.27
CA GLU A 47 -5.90 12.15 7.66
C GLU A 47 -5.90 11.78 6.16
N ASN A 48 -4.80 12.10 5.48
CA ASN A 48 -4.57 11.74 4.08
C ASN A 48 -4.18 10.26 3.90
N LEU A 49 -3.92 9.52 4.97
CA LEU A 49 -3.82 8.06 4.97
C LEU A 49 -5.22 7.48 4.73
N ARG A 50 -5.82 7.84 3.60
CA ARG A 50 -7.01 7.22 3.06
C ARG A 50 -6.60 5.85 2.56
N LEU A 51 -6.74 4.88 3.45
CA LEU A 51 -6.80 3.48 3.12
C LEU A 51 -8.17 3.16 2.53
N ASP A 52 -8.59 3.91 1.49
CA ASP A 52 -9.74 3.56 0.65
C ASP A 52 -9.31 2.33 -0.19
N ILE A 53 -9.11 1.23 0.51
CA ILE A 53 -8.71 -0.06 0.00
C ILE A 53 -10.00 -0.69 -0.50
N ASP A 54 -10.10 -0.86 -1.81
CA ASP A 54 -11.15 -1.67 -2.41
C ASP A 54 -10.81 -3.15 -2.13
N THR A 55 -11.28 -3.65 -0.99
CA THR A 55 -11.06 -5.02 -0.55
C THR A 55 -11.65 -6.04 -1.51
N GLU A 56 -12.75 -5.69 -2.17
CA GLU A 56 -13.38 -6.55 -3.19
C GLU A 56 -12.48 -6.63 -4.44
N GLN A 57 -11.86 -5.51 -4.85
CA GLN A 57 -10.87 -5.53 -5.93
C GLN A 57 -9.64 -6.37 -5.56
N LEU A 58 -9.15 -6.30 -4.30
CA LEU A 58 -8.02 -7.10 -3.84
C LEU A 58 -8.33 -8.61 -3.83
N GLU A 59 -9.52 -9.01 -3.39
CA GLU A 59 -9.96 -10.40 -3.39
C GLU A 59 -10.03 -10.94 -4.82
N GLN A 60 -10.60 -10.18 -5.76
CA GLN A 60 -10.65 -10.54 -7.18
C GLN A 60 -9.25 -10.69 -7.80
N GLU A 61 -8.32 -9.77 -7.49
CA GLU A 61 -6.93 -9.85 -7.94
C GLU A 61 -6.26 -11.12 -7.41
N PHE A 62 -6.50 -11.47 -6.14
CA PHE A 62 -5.94 -12.67 -5.55
C PHE A 62 -6.49 -13.95 -6.19
N GLU A 63 -7.81 -14.04 -6.37
CA GLU A 63 -8.46 -15.18 -7.03
C GLU A 63 -7.93 -15.40 -8.44
N LEU A 64 -7.83 -14.34 -9.25
CA LEU A 64 -7.26 -14.39 -10.61
C LEU A 64 -5.81 -14.91 -10.63
N VAL A 65 -4.99 -14.52 -9.65
CA VAL A 65 -3.61 -15.01 -9.53
C VAL A 65 -3.58 -16.50 -9.19
N GLN A 66 -4.47 -16.98 -8.34
CA GLN A 66 -4.57 -18.41 -8.03
C GLN A 66 -5.07 -19.21 -9.22
N GLU A 67 -6.14 -18.77 -9.89
CA GLU A 67 -6.65 -19.42 -11.12
C GLU A 67 -5.57 -19.54 -12.20
N LYS A 68 -4.76 -18.49 -12.39
CA LYS A 68 -3.63 -18.53 -13.32
C LYS A 68 -2.58 -19.57 -12.91
N LYS A 69 -2.25 -19.68 -11.62
CA LYS A 69 -1.28 -20.66 -11.12
C LYS A 69 -1.79 -22.08 -11.31
N ASP A 70 -3.06 -22.32 -10.98
CA ASP A 70 -3.71 -23.63 -11.15
C ASP A 70 -3.74 -24.02 -12.63
N LEU A 71 -4.12 -23.10 -13.51
CA LEU A 71 -4.09 -23.32 -14.96
C LEU A 71 -2.68 -23.64 -15.47
N MET A 72 -1.65 -22.91 -15.01
CA MET A 72 -0.26 -23.19 -15.38
C MET A 72 0.22 -24.55 -14.84
N ALA A 73 -0.19 -24.93 -13.63
CA ALA A 73 0.13 -26.25 -13.06
C ALA A 73 -0.52 -27.37 -13.88
N ASP A 74 -1.79 -27.23 -14.26
CA ASP A 74 -2.52 -28.18 -15.09
C ASP A 74 -1.91 -28.33 -16.50
N PHE A 75 -1.36 -27.25 -17.05
CA PHE A 75 -0.64 -27.29 -18.33
C PHE A 75 0.77 -27.89 -18.21
N CYS A 76 1.47 -27.68 -17.09
CA CYS A 76 2.80 -28.26 -16.85
C CYS A 76 2.77 -29.79 -16.61
N ILE A 77 1.64 -30.36 -16.16
CA ILE A 77 1.50 -31.81 -15.92
C ILE A 77 1.21 -32.59 -17.23
N LYS A 78 0.99 -31.91 -18.37
CA LYS A 78 0.61 -32.53 -19.65
C LYS A 78 1.73 -32.75 -20.68
N PHE A 79 3.00 -32.59 -20.30
CA PHE A 79 4.18 -32.91 -21.13
C PHE A 79 5.21 -33.71 -20.33
#